data_AF-A0A2I1HNE7-F1
#
_entry.id   AF-A0A2I1HNE7-F1
#
_cell.length_a   1.000
_cell.length_b   1.000
_cell.length_c   1.000
_cell.angle_alpha   90.00
_cell.angle_beta   90.00
_cell.angle_gamma   90.00
#
_symmetry.space_group_name_H-M   'P 1'
#
loop_
_entity.id
_entity.type
_entity.pdbx_description
1 polymer ?
#
loop_
_entity_poly.entity_id
_entity_poly.type
_entity_poly.pdbx_seq_one_letter_code
_entity_poly.pdbx_strand_id
1 'polypeptide(L)'
;MERKKIFNFHVYLPENIEKIGQPVVLGDADELGAWGRPIVKLRQQNRTYWKSDPVSISIISSIQYKYAIHIPKSDPTSRRENFEFEGFNEIDAGDNRTLDVQRNDQFDIWKIRDDFSFIDYIYNSIEINNLRDKVLDYQHLLTLHSDLTIHASNPKFIIDRIDDNVTEKRLFLCILLGYYISKREGLSYELPDNFPSNLLLNALENYKQESLPLDAKDQMYTAILALIQHNAFQMKFEWLIIFSIATKVDPNYTFINHLKGLKYSNENLTKFIERCKIIKTYTENIKLESYVEIAKWSLQLCHNIDSLLKIWNDVLVHNNEIDCNFFECFIGQIRSHGDAVALECYFRSLSKDYRDRVSGIVRNQ
;
A
#
# COMPACT_ATOMS: atom_id res chain seq x y z
N MET A 1 7.94 38.12 4.57
CA MET A 1 8.69 37.51 3.46
C MET A 1 7.67 36.82 2.58
N GLU A 2 7.40 37.34 1.38
CA GLU A 2 6.43 36.72 0.46
C GLU A 2 6.92 35.34 0.05
N ARG A 3 6.13 34.31 0.37
CA ARG A 3 6.41 32.94 -0.08
C ARG A 3 5.58 32.70 -1.33
N LYS A 4 6.22 32.75 -2.50
CA LYS A 4 5.60 32.26 -3.74
C LYS A 4 5.60 30.73 -3.74
N LYS A 5 4.48 30.14 -4.12
CA LYS A 5 4.30 28.69 -4.25
C LYS A 5 3.52 28.37 -5.52
N ILE A 6 3.81 27.23 -6.12
CA ILE A 6 3.16 26.77 -7.35
C ILE A 6 1.99 25.86 -6.97
N PHE A 7 0.81 26.13 -7.55
CA PHE A 7 -0.41 25.39 -7.33
C PHE A 7 -0.98 24.87 -8.65
N ASN A 8 -1.62 23.70 -8.61
CA ASN A 8 -2.47 23.20 -9.69
C ASN A 8 -3.90 23.07 -9.17
N PHE A 9 -4.88 23.47 -9.96
CA PHE A 9 -6.29 23.32 -9.63
C PHE A 9 -6.89 22.17 -10.44
N HIS A 10 -7.54 21.24 -9.75
CA HIS A 10 -8.17 20.06 -10.29
C HIS A 10 -9.64 20.08 -9.91
N VAL A 11 -10.55 20.02 -10.89
CA VAL A 11 -11.98 20.11 -10.60
C VAL A 11 -12.83 19.20 -11.46
N TYR A 12 -13.85 18.61 -10.83
CA TYR A 12 -14.98 17.99 -11.51
C TYR A 12 -16.08 18.99 -11.84
N LEU A 13 -16.29 19.20 -13.14
CA LEU A 13 -17.31 20.08 -13.69
C LEU A 13 -18.47 19.28 -14.32
N PRO A 14 -19.67 19.88 -14.43
CA PRO A 14 -20.75 19.33 -15.24
C PRO A 14 -20.29 19.07 -16.68
N GLU A 15 -20.87 18.05 -17.31
CA GLU A 15 -20.59 17.77 -18.72
C GLU A 15 -21.04 18.89 -19.65
N ASN A 16 -20.37 18.99 -20.80
CA ASN A 16 -20.69 19.95 -21.85
C ASN A 16 -20.49 21.42 -21.45
N ILE A 17 -19.73 21.66 -20.38
CA ILE A 17 -19.43 23.01 -19.90
C ILE A 17 -18.67 23.83 -20.94
N GLU A 18 -17.89 23.17 -21.80
CA GLU A 18 -17.17 23.76 -22.92
C GLU A 18 -18.10 24.38 -23.98
N LYS A 19 -19.38 23.97 -24.01
CA LYS A 19 -20.40 24.56 -24.87
C LYS A 19 -20.97 25.86 -24.31
N ILE A 20 -20.83 26.08 -23.00
CA ILE A 20 -21.33 27.26 -22.29
C ILE A 20 -20.25 28.35 -22.27
N GLY A 21 -19.01 27.97 -21.92
CA GLY A 21 -17.90 28.91 -21.85
C GLY A 21 -16.59 28.24 -21.43
N GLN A 22 -15.61 29.06 -21.07
CA GLN A 22 -14.30 28.61 -20.62
C GLN A 22 -14.28 28.48 -19.09
N PRO A 23 -14.08 27.29 -18.51
CA PRO A 23 -13.94 27.16 -17.08
C PRO A 23 -12.63 27.82 -16.58
N VAL A 24 -12.72 28.53 -15.46
CA VAL A 24 -11.64 29.32 -14.87
C VAL A 24 -11.63 29.19 -13.35
N VAL A 25 -10.51 29.56 -12.75
CA VAL A 25 -10.36 29.77 -11.31
C VAL A 25 -10.26 31.27 -11.06
N LEU A 26 -11.11 31.78 -10.17
CA LEU A 26 -11.11 33.18 -9.74
C LEU A 26 -10.93 33.24 -8.23
N GLY A 27 -10.19 34.24 -7.75
CA GLY A 27 -9.95 34.42 -6.32
C GLY A 27 -9.51 35.83 -5.97
N ASP A 28 -9.33 36.07 -4.68
CA ASP A 28 -8.93 37.37 -4.14
C ASP A 28 -7.48 37.75 -4.47
N ALA A 29 -6.61 36.77 -4.67
CA ALA A 29 -5.24 36.97 -5.10
C ALA A 29 -5.15 37.57 -6.53
N ASP A 30 -4.14 38.42 -6.76
CA ASP A 30 -3.91 39.05 -8.06
C ASP A 30 -3.65 38.03 -9.17
N GLU A 31 -2.92 36.96 -8.85
CA GLU A 31 -2.62 35.85 -9.77
C GLU A 31 -3.85 34.99 -10.08
N LEU A 32 -4.89 35.07 -9.23
CA LEU A 32 -6.22 34.50 -9.48
C LEU A 32 -7.21 35.53 -10.04
N GLY A 33 -6.72 36.72 -10.41
CA GLY A 33 -7.50 37.71 -11.14
C GLY A 33 -8.33 38.67 -10.30
N ALA A 34 -8.17 38.68 -8.96
CA ALA A 34 -8.90 39.57 -8.05
C ALA A 34 -10.41 39.58 -8.33
N TRP A 35 -10.99 38.38 -8.47
CA TRP A 35 -12.40 38.11 -8.80
C TRP A 35 -12.92 38.64 -10.15
N GLY A 36 -12.12 39.35 -10.95
CA GLY A 36 -12.58 40.03 -12.16
C GLY A 36 -11.89 39.62 -13.46
N ARG A 37 -10.74 38.94 -13.40
CA ARG A 37 -9.92 38.63 -14.57
C ARG A 37 -9.75 37.11 -14.76
N PRO A 38 -10.13 36.52 -15.90
CA PRO A 38 -10.03 35.08 -16.14
C PRO A 38 -8.59 34.66 -16.50
N ILE A 39 -7.66 34.82 -15.56
CA ILE A 39 -6.23 34.54 -15.75
C ILE A 39 -5.98 33.03 -15.77
N VAL A 40 -6.49 32.33 -14.75
CA VAL A 40 -6.30 30.88 -14.59
C VAL A 40 -7.39 30.13 -15.33
N LYS A 41 -7.03 29.60 -16.51
CA LYS A 41 -7.94 28.79 -17.34
C LYS A 41 -7.77 27.32 -17.03
N LEU A 42 -8.88 26.59 -16.99
CA LEU A 42 -8.90 25.15 -16.84
C LEU A 42 -8.98 24.48 -18.22
N ARG A 43 -8.27 23.37 -18.37
CA ARG A 43 -8.26 22.55 -19.60
C ARG A 43 -8.86 21.19 -19.30
N GLN A 44 -9.74 20.73 -20.19
CA GLN A 44 -10.38 19.44 -20.09
C GLN A 44 -9.33 18.32 -20.19
N GLN A 45 -9.35 17.39 -19.24
CA GLN A 45 -8.49 16.20 -19.22
C GLN A 45 -9.27 14.95 -19.63
N ASN A 46 -10.54 14.87 -19.21
CA ASN A 46 -11.52 13.90 -19.67
C ASN A 46 -12.93 14.50 -19.62
N ARG A 47 -13.99 13.69 -19.72
CA ARG A 47 -15.39 14.16 -19.83
C ARG A 47 -15.78 15.23 -18.80
N THR A 48 -15.40 15.06 -17.53
CA THR A 48 -15.80 15.95 -16.44
C THR A 48 -14.63 16.47 -15.60
N TYR A 49 -13.41 15.94 -15.78
CA TYR A 49 -12.21 16.38 -15.09
C TYR A 49 -11.50 17.49 -15.86
N TRP A 50 -11.25 18.60 -15.18
CA TRP A 50 -10.54 19.77 -15.68
C TRP A 50 -9.35 20.12 -14.79
N LYS A 51 -8.28 20.62 -15.41
CA LYS A 51 -7.02 20.97 -14.72
C LYS A 51 -6.46 22.31 -15.20
N SER A 52 -5.93 23.13 -14.30
CA SER A 52 -5.17 24.33 -14.66
C SER A 52 -3.74 24.01 -15.10
N ASP A 53 -3.13 24.95 -15.83
CA ASP A 53 -1.67 25.02 -15.85
C ASP A 53 -1.15 25.43 -14.44
N PRO A 54 0.11 25.12 -14.07
CA PRO A 54 0.65 25.50 -12.77
C PRO A 54 0.65 27.02 -12.56
N VAL A 55 0.13 27.48 -11.42
CA VAL A 55 -0.03 28.90 -11.07
C VAL A 55 0.90 29.24 -9.91
N SER A 56 1.81 30.19 -10.12
CA SER A 56 2.64 30.74 -9.03
C SER A 56 1.86 31.81 -8.28
N ILE A 57 1.48 31.55 -7.02
CA ILE A 57 0.68 32.46 -6.19
C ILE A 57 1.52 32.95 -5.01
N SER A 58 1.44 34.24 -4.72
CA SER A 58 2.08 34.87 -3.56
C SER A 58 1.25 34.65 -2.30
N ILE A 59 1.77 33.91 -1.31
CA ILE A 59 1.05 33.63 -0.06
C ILE A 59 1.29 34.79 0.92
N ILE A 60 0.39 35.77 0.90
CA ILE A 60 0.45 36.96 1.76
C ILE A 60 -0.55 36.84 2.92
N SER A 61 -1.70 36.20 2.69
CA SER A 61 -2.77 35.94 3.65
C SER A 61 -3.47 34.61 3.31
N SER A 62 -4.56 34.30 4.04
CA SER A 62 -5.53 33.31 3.54
C SER A 62 -6.05 33.78 2.18
N ILE A 63 -6.09 32.86 1.21
CA ILE A 63 -6.52 33.13 -0.17
C ILE A 63 -7.85 32.41 -0.38
N GLN A 64 -8.84 33.13 -0.88
CA GLN A 64 -10.13 32.58 -1.26
C GLN A 64 -10.27 32.45 -2.76
N TYR A 65 -10.94 31.40 -3.21
CA TYR A 65 -11.20 31.16 -4.63
C TYR A 65 -12.52 30.43 -4.88
N LYS A 66 -12.98 30.50 -6.12
CA LYS A 66 -14.08 29.71 -6.68
C LYS A 66 -13.79 29.30 -8.12
N TYR A 67 -14.41 28.20 -8.53
CA TYR A 67 -14.55 27.87 -9.95
C TYR A 67 -15.66 28.69 -10.59
N ALA A 68 -15.46 29.09 -11.84
CA ALA A 68 -16.46 29.82 -12.61
C ALA A 68 -16.38 29.48 -14.10
N ILE A 69 -17.45 29.74 -14.84
CA ILE A 69 -17.50 29.65 -16.30
C ILE A 69 -17.44 31.05 -16.86
N HIS A 70 -16.36 31.35 -17.58
CA HIS A 70 -16.23 32.60 -18.33
C HIS A 70 -17.02 32.50 -19.64
N ILE A 71 -18.09 33.28 -19.74
CA ILE A 71 -18.95 33.33 -20.92
C ILE A 71 -18.47 34.49 -21.80
N PRO A 72 -18.07 34.23 -23.06
CA PRO A 72 -17.65 35.27 -23.97
C PRO A 72 -18.71 36.37 -24.10
N LYS A 73 -18.25 37.62 -24.13
CA LYS A 73 -19.15 38.76 -24.27
C LYS A 73 -19.88 38.70 -25.61
N SER A 74 -21.19 38.93 -25.57
CA SER A 74 -21.99 39.18 -26.77
C SER A 74 -21.72 40.57 -27.37
N ASP A 75 -21.37 41.55 -26.52
CA ASP A 75 -20.99 42.92 -26.92
C ASP A 75 -19.50 43.20 -26.59
N PRO A 76 -18.64 43.42 -27.60
CA PRO A 76 -17.22 43.76 -27.41
C PRO A 76 -16.96 45.04 -26.60
N THR A 77 -17.94 45.94 -26.50
CA THR A 77 -17.81 47.23 -25.79
C THR A 77 -18.07 47.15 -24.30
N SER A 78 -18.63 46.03 -23.81
CA SER A 78 -18.88 45.84 -22.39
C SER A 78 -17.57 45.70 -21.61
N ARG A 79 -17.40 46.54 -20.58
CA ARG A 79 -16.25 46.47 -19.66
C ARG A 79 -16.36 45.34 -18.62
N ARG A 80 -17.55 44.77 -18.42
CA ARG A 80 -17.77 43.70 -17.44
C ARG A 80 -17.63 42.34 -18.09
N GLU A 81 -16.75 41.51 -17.55
CA GLU A 81 -16.70 40.08 -17.86
C GLU A 81 -17.96 39.40 -17.30
N ASN A 82 -18.41 38.33 -17.97
CA ASN A 82 -19.55 37.54 -17.53
C ASN A 82 -19.06 36.20 -16.97
N PHE A 83 -19.44 35.90 -15.73
CA PHE A 83 -19.05 34.70 -15.02
C PHE A 83 -20.27 34.02 -14.39
N GLU A 84 -20.37 32.71 -14.56
CA GLU A 84 -21.25 31.86 -13.76
C GLU A 84 -20.42 31.09 -12.74
N PHE A 85 -20.64 31.37 -11.45
CA PHE A 85 -19.85 30.79 -10.36
C PHE A 85 -20.41 29.45 -9.90
N GLU A 86 -19.54 28.64 -9.27
CA GLU A 86 -19.98 27.50 -8.48
C GLU A 86 -20.74 27.91 -7.22
N GLY A 87 -21.58 27.00 -6.73
CA GLY A 87 -22.37 27.23 -5.52
C GLY A 87 -23.36 28.38 -5.70
N PHE A 88 -23.31 29.36 -4.79
CA PHE A 88 -24.08 30.59 -4.93
C PHE A 88 -23.40 31.54 -5.92
N ASN A 89 -24.19 32.14 -6.81
CA ASN A 89 -23.73 32.98 -7.93
C ASN A 89 -23.03 34.31 -7.53
N GLU A 90 -22.69 34.51 -6.26
CA GLU A 90 -22.06 35.72 -5.73
C GLU A 90 -20.75 35.41 -4.99
N ILE A 91 -19.81 36.36 -5.06
CA ILE A 91 -18.48 36.25 -4.41
C ILE A 91 -18.59 36.35 -2.89
N ASP A 92 -19.53 37.15 -2.38
CA ASP A 92 -19.70 37.40 -0.94
C ASP A 92 -20.72 36.45 -0.28
N ALA A 93 -21.13 35.39 -0.96
CA ALA A 93 -22.12 34.44 -0.48
C ALA A 93 -21.62 33.54 0.68
N GLY A 94 -20.34 33.62 1.03
CA GLY A 94 -19.75 32.91 2.17
C GLY A 94 -19.42 31.44 1.92
N ASP A 95 -19.49 30.98 0.68
CA ASP A 95 -19.19 29.61 0.21
C ASP A 95 -17.89 29.52 -0.61
N ASN A 96 -17.04 30.55 -0.56
CA ASN A 96 -15.73 30.53 -1.22
C ASN A 96 -14.84 29.42 -0.63
N ARG A 97 -14.08 28.75 -1.51
CA ARG A 97 -13.05 27.80 -1.09
C ARG A 97 -11.87 28.57 -0.52
N THR A 98 -11.18 27.96 0.44
CA THR A 98 -9.92 28.49 0.96
C THR A 98 -8.77 27.66 0.39
N LEU A 99 -7.75 28.33 -0.15
CA LEU A 99 -6.58 27.69 -0.73
C LEU A 99 -5.79 26.94 0.35
N ASP A 100 -5.59 25.63 0.18
CA ASP A 100 -4.71 24.86 1.07
C ASP A 100 -3.25 25.11 0.68
N VAL A 101 -2.61 26.04 1.40
CA VAL A 101 -1.21 26.41 1.20
C VAL A 101 -0.21 25.32 1.60
N GLN A 102 -0.65 24.25 2.29
CA GLN A 102 0.21 23.12 2.61
C GLN A 102 0.44 22.23 1.38
N ARG A 103 -0.48 22.24 0.41
CA ARG A 103 -0.45 21.35 -0.77
C ARG A 103 -0.22 22.13 -2.06
N ASN A 104 0.21 21.44 -3.11
CA ASN A 104 0.38 22.04 -4.44
C ASN A 104 -0.88 21.81 -5.28
N ASP A 105 -1.41 20.60 -5.25
CA ASP A 105 -2.59 20.23 -6.01
C ASP A 105 -3.86 20.45 -5.15
N GLN A 106 -4.81 21.25 -5.66
CA GLN A 106 -6.12 21.49 -5.07
C GLN A 106 -7.12 20.59 -5.79
N PHE A 107 -7.75 19.65 -5.09
CA PHE A 107 -8.68 18.69 -5.66
C PHE A 107 -10.11 18.98 -5.22
N ASP A 108 -10.90 19.48 -6.15
CA ASP A 108 -12.24 19.98 -5.86
C ASP A 108 -13.32 19.34 -6.72
N ILE A 109 -14.53 19.44 -6.21
CA ILE A 109 -15.71 18.94 -6.88
C ILE A 109 -16.75 20.04 -6.87
N TRP A 110 -17.13 20.48 -8.07
CA TRP A 110 -18.33 21.30 -8.24
C TRP A 110 -19.54 20.38 -8.43
N LYS A 111 -19.46 19.36 -9.29
CA LYS A 111 -20.53 18.37 -9.46
C LYS A 111 -20.03 17.02 -9.95
N ILE A 112 -20.41 15.95 -9.27
CA ILE A 112 -20.09 14.56 -9.64
C ILE A 112 -21.25 13.97 -10.44
N ARG A 113 -20.92 13.16 -11.44
CA ARG A 113 -21.89 12.23 -12.03
C ARG A 113 -21.37 10.81 -11.93
N ASP A 114 -20.30 10.44 -12.63
CA ASP A 114 -19.96 9.01 -12.76
C ASP A 114 -18.45 8.65 -12.73
N ASP A 115 -17.53 9.63 -12.91
CA ASP A 115 -16.09 9.39 -13.04
C ASP A 115 -15.26 10.03 -11.91
N PHE A 116 -14.30 9.29 -11.32
CA PHE A 116 -13.36 9.78 -10.30
C PHE A 116 -11.89 9.44 -10.64
N SER A 117 -11.32 10.27 -11.51
CA SER A 117 -9.99 10.22 -12.12
C SER A 117 -8.90 11.02 -11.40
N PHE A 118 -9.17 11.59 -10.22
CA PHE A 118 -8.10 12.20 -9.42
C PHE A 118 -7.03 11.17 -9.04
N ILE A 119 -7.42 9.91 -8.88
CA ILE A 119 -6.49 8.81 -8.57
C ILE A 119 -5.58 8.52 -9.77
N ASP A 120 -6.10 8.59 -10.99
CA ASP A 120 -5.28 8.51 -12.21
C ASP A 120 -4.20 9.59 -12.24
N TYR A 121 -4.57 10.84 -11.94
CA TYR A 121 -3.60 11.93 -11.91
C TYR A 121 -2.52 11.70 -10.86
N ILE A 122 -2.91 11.37 -9.62
CA ILE A 122 -1.95 11.11 -8.55
C ILE A 122 -0.99 10.01 -8.98
N TYR A 123 -1.51 8.87 -9.44
CA TYR A 123 -0.71 7.73 -9.89
C TYR A 123 0.27 8.10 -11.02
N ASN A 124 -0.22 8.79 -12.05
CA ASN A 124 0.60 9.15 -13.21
C ASN A 124 1.67 10.20 -12.87
N SER A 125 1.48 10.96 -11.78
CA SER A 125 2.44 11.96 -11.30
C SER A 125 3.50 11.41 -10.34
N ILE A 126 3.50 10.11 -10.04
CA ILE A 126 4.50 9.48 -9.16
C ILE A 126 5.84 9.36 -9.88
N GLU A 127 6.89 9.83 -9.20
CA GLU A 127 8.29 9.78 -9.58
C GLU A 127 9.12 9.23 -8.40
N ILE A 128 10.41 8.94 -8.65
CA ILE A 128 11.30 8.20 -7.73
C ILE A 128 11.41 8.82 -6.31
N ASN A 129 11.12 10.10 -6.15
CA ASN A 129 11.35 10.84 -4.91
C ASN A 129 10.11 11.55 -4.36
N ASN A 130 8.92 11.34 -4.94
CA ASN A 130 7.72 12.09 -4.52
C ASN A 130 6.60 11.21 -3.94
N LEU A 131 6.84 9.90 -3.75
CA LEU A 131 5.84 8.96 -3.24
C LEU A 131 5.14 9.46 -1.97
N ARG A 132 5.90 10.00 -1.01
CA ARG A 132 5.36 10.51 0.26
C ARG A 132 4.30 11.60 0.02
N ASP A 133 4.59 12.54 -0.86
CA ASP A 133 3.69 13.64 -1.18
C ASP A 133 2.43 13.12 -1.90
N LYS A 134 2.59 12.15 -2.80
CA LYS A 134 1.46 11.52 -3.51
C LYS A 134 0.57 10.68 -2.60
N VAL A 135 1.12 10.05 -1.57
CA VAL A 135 0.34 9.40 -0.52
C VAL A 135 -0.45 10.43 0.30
N LEU A 136 0.16 11.58 0.63
CA LEU A 136 -0.54 12.66 1.32
C LEU A 136 -1.68 13.23 0.47
N ASP A 137 -1.49 13.39 -0.85
CA ASP A 137 -2.55 13.84 -1.77
C ASP A 137 -3.72 12.83 -1.76
N TYR A 138 -3.42 11.54 -1.82
CA TYR A 138 -4.42 10.48 -1.75
C TYR A 138 -5.19 10.47 -0.41
N GLN A 139 -4.49 10.62 0.71
CA GLN A 139 -5.12 10.70 2.04
C GLN A 139 -6.03 11.92 2.20
N HIS A 140 -5.68 13.03 1.54
CA HIS A 140 -6.53 14.20 1.51
C HIS A 140 -7.83 13.92 0.75
N LEU A 141 -7.74 13.27 -0.43
CA LEU A 141 -8.92 12.83 -1.16
C LEU A 141 -9.79 11.88 -0.34
N LEU A 142 -9.20 10.95 0.42
CA LEU A 142 -9.95 10.08 1.32
C LEU A 142 -10.71 10.86 2.40
N THR A 143 -10.15 11.96 2.89
CA THR A 143 -10.77 12.80 3.91
C THR A 143 -12.00 13.53 3.34
N LEU A 144 -11.92 14.01 2.11
CA LEU A 144 -13.00 14.77 1.47
C LEU A 144 -14.05 13.87 0.79
N HIS A 145 -13.61 12.76 0.18
CA HIS A 145 -14.36 11.95 -0.77
C HIS A 145 -14.07 10.45 -0.59
N SER A 146 -14.17 9.95 0.66
CA SER A 146 -13.83 8.57 1.05
C SER A 146 -14.37 7.50 0.08
N ASP A 147 -15.68 7.45 -0.14
CA ASP A 147 -16.31 6.36 -0.89
C ASP A 147 -15.91 6.36 -2.37
N LEU A 148 -15.86 7.55 -2.98
CA LEU A 148 -15.44 7.72 -4.38
C LEU A 148 -13.97 7.35 -4.57
N THR A 149 -13.13 7.79 -3.63
CA THR A 149 -11.69 7.52 -3.64
C THR A 149 -11.43 6.02 -3.57
N ILE A 150 -12.05 5.32 -2.61
CA ILE A 150 -11.92 3.87 -2.43
C ILE A 150 -12.51 3.09 -3.61
N HIS A 151 -13.64 3.55 -4.16
CA HIS A 151 -14.25 2.90 -5.32
C HIS A 151 -13.36 3.02 -6.57
N ALA A 152 -12.73 4.18 -6.77
CA ALA A 152 -11.81 4.41 -7.89
C ALA A 152 -10.47 3.66 -7.73
N SER A 153 -9.97 3.49 -6.51
CA SER A 153 -8.70 2.82 -6.20
C SER A 153 -8.85 1.31 -5.92
N ASN A 154 -9.80 0.65 -6.58
CA ASN A 154 -10.14 -0.75 -6.32
C ASN A 154 -9.11 -1.75 -6.92
N PRO A 155 -9.20 -3.07 -6.65
CA PRO A 155 -8.27 -4.07 -7.17
C PRO A 155 -8.13 -4.09 -8.70
N LYS A 156 -9.20 -3.77 -9.45
CA LYS A 156 -9.12 -3.65 -10.91
C LYS A 156 -8.19 -2.51 -11.31
N PHE A 157 -8.28 -1.36 -10.64
CA PHE A 157 -7.36 -0.24 -10.89
C PHE A 157 -5.89 -0.65 -10.72
N ILE A 158 -5.60 -1.46 -9.69
CA ILE A 158 -4.26 -1.99 -9.41
C ILE A 158 -3.82 -2.96 -10.52
N ILE A 159 -4.67 -3.93 -10.88
CA ILE A 159 -4.38 -4.90 -11.95
C ILE A 159 -4.08 -4.18 -13.27
N ASP A 160 -4.88 -3.17 -13.62
CA ASP A 160 -4.75 -2.43 -14.87
C ASP A 160 -3.45 -1.59 -14.95
N ARG A 161 -2.71 -1.42 -13.84
CA ARG A 161 -1.52 -0.54 -13.74
C ARG A 161 -0.25 -1.23 -13.25
N ILE A 162 -0.32 -2.50 -12.89
CA ILE A 162 0.78 -3.21 -12.21
C ILE A 162 2.06 -3.36 -13.07
N ASP A 163 1.90 -3.33 -14.39
CA ASP A 163 3.00 -3.55 -15.34
C ASP A 163 3.98 -2.38 -15.41
N ASP A 164 3.65 -1.23 -14.82
CA ASP A 164 4.60 -0.15 -14.64
C ASP A 164 5.76 -0.62 -13.73
N ASN A 165 6.99 -0.46 -14.19
CA ASN A 165 8.19 -0.96 -13.52
C ASN A 165 8.79 0.03 -12.50
N VAL A 166 8.15 1.19 -12.30
CA VAL A 166 8.56 2.15 -11.28
C VAL A 166 8.17 1.65 -9.89
N THR A 167 9.18 1.43 -9.05
CA THR A 167 9.02 0.92 -7.67
C THR A 167 8.05 1.76 -6.85
N GLU A 168 8.16 3.09 -6.94
CA GLU A 168 7.31 4.03 -6.19
C GLU A 168 5.84 3.90 -6.57
N LYS A 169 5.55 3.67 -7.86
CA LYS A 169 4.18 3.42 -8.32
C LYS A 169 3.64 2.12 -7.76
N ARG A 170 4.43 1.05 -7.75
CA ARG A 170 4.02 -0.23 -7.15
C ARG A 170 3.80 -0.13 -5.64
N LEU A 171 4.68 0.58 -4.93
CA LEU A 171 4.49 0.86 -3.51
C LEU A 171 3.22 1.67 -3.26
N PHE A 172 2.91 2.64 -4.12
CA PHE A 172 1.64 3.36 -4.05
C PHE A 172 0.44 2.43 -4.28
N LEU A 173 0.50 1.53 -5.26
CA LEU A 173 -0.56 0.52 -5.47
C LEU A 173 -0.74 -0.40 -4.24
N CYS A 174 0.34 -0.76 -3.53
CA CYS A 174 0.23 -1.46 -2.24
C CYS A 174 -0.56 -0.63 -1.22
N ILE A 175 -0.28 0.68 -1.13
CA ILE A 175 -0.99 1.56 -0.19
C ILE A 175 -2.48 1.66 -0.54
N LEU A 176 -2.81 1.82 -1.82
CA LEU A 176 -4.20 1.81 -2.29
C LEU A 176 -4.92 0.53 -1.88
N LEU A 177 -4.26 -0.62 -2.04
CA LEU A 177 -4.79 -1.91 -1.63
C LEU A 177 -5.07 -1.96 -0.12
N GLY A 178 -4.12 -1.47 0.68
CA GLY A 178 -4.26 -1.37 2.13
C GLY A 178 -5.50 -0.60 2.55
N TYR A 179 -5.67 0.61 2.00
CA TYR A 179 -6.84 1.44 2.26
C TYR A 179 -8.14 0.77 1.80
N TYR A 180 -8.14 0.13 0.64
CA TYR A 180 -9.31 -0.58 0.12
C TYR A 180 -9.74 -1.74 1.03
N ILE A 181 -8.78 -2.51 1.56
CA ILE A 181 -9.04 -3.61 2.47
C ILE A 181 -9.53 -3.09 3.82
N SER A 182 -8.83 -2.12 4.41
CA SER A 182 -9.17 -1.59 5.74
C SER A 182 -10.56 -0.95 5.78
N LYS A 183 -11.03 -0.37 4.67
CA LYS A 183 -12.38 0.21 4.57
C LYS A 183 -13.50 -0.82 4.48
N ARG A 184 -13.20 -2.10 4.27
CA ARG A 184 -14.18 -3.19 4.16
C ARG A 184 -14.39 -3.93 5.49
N GLU A 185 -14.31 -3.21 6.63
CA GLU A 185 -14.43 -3.74 7.99
C GLU A 185 -15.40 -4.93 8.12
N GLY A 186 -14.94 -6.04 8.70
CA GLY A 186 -15.77 -7.20 9.04
C GLY A 186 -15.89 -8.30 7.98
N LEU A 187 -15.39 -8.10 6.76
CA LEU A 187 -15.27 -9.16 5.76
C LEU A 187 -13.80 -9.57 5.62
N SER A 188 -13.52 -10.87 5.67
CA SER A 188 -12.22 -11.40 5.25
C SER A 188 -12.07 -11.14 3.77
N TYR A 189 -11.40 -10.05 3.41
CA TYR A 189 -11.21 -9.70 2.02
C TYR A 189 -10.16 -10.61 1.40
N GLU A 190 -10.61 -11.49 0.51
CA GLU A 190 -9.73 -12.35 -0.28
C GLU A 190 -9.45 -11.70 -1.64
N LEU A 191 -8.17 -11.68 -2.01
CA LEU A 191 -7.75 -11.21 -3.32
C LEU A 191 -8.18 -12.21 -4.41
N PRO A 192 -8.59 -11.74 -5.60
CA PRO A 192 -8.90 -12.62 -6.72
C PRO A 192 -7.71 -13.51 -7.10
N ASP A 193 -7.94 -14.75 -7.54
CA ASP A 193 -6.87 -15.71 -7.88
C ASP A 193 -5.84 -15.18 -8.89
N ASN A 194 -6.30 -14.37 -9.84
CA ASN A 194 -5.45 -13.76 -10.87
C ASN A 194 -4.77 -12.46 -10.41
N PHE A 195 -4.88 -12.10 -9.13
CA PHE A 195 -4.28 -10.87 -8.62
C PHE A 195 -2.75 -10.97 -8.64
N PRO A 196 -2.04 -9.95 -9.17
CA PRO A 196 -0.60 -10.01 -9.43
C PRO A 196 0.24 -9.75 -8.17
N SER A 197 0.00 -10.51 -7.09
CA SER A 197 0.66 -10.27 -5.79
C SER A 197 2.18 -10.37 -5.86
N ASN A 198 2.72 -11.21 -6.75
CA ASN A 198 4.16 -11.34 -6.97
C ASN A 198 4.83 -10.01 -7.39
N LEU A 199 4.17 -9.22 -8.24
CA LEU A 199 4.75 -7.96 -8.73
C LEU A 199 4.80 -6.88 -7.65
N LEU A 200 3.77 -6.81 -6.79
CA LEU A 200 3.74 -5.91 -5.65
C LEU A 200 4.71 -6.33 -4.55
N LEU A 201 4.80 -7.64 -4.27
CA LEU A 201 5.76 -8.17 -3.29
C LEU A 201 7.19 -7.86 -3.71
N ASN A 202 7.55 -8.04 -4.99
CA ASN A 202 8.89 -7.72 -5.47
C ASN A 202 9.25 -6.24 -5.29
N ALA A 203 8.28 -5.32 -5.33
CA ALA A 203 8.53 -3.89 -5.08
C ALA A 203 8.85 -3.58 -3.61
N LEU A 204 8.64 -4.52 -2.68
CA LEU A 204 9.00 -4.38 -1.28
C LEU A 204 10.48 -4.62 -1.02
N GLU A 205 11.25 -5.06 -2.02
CA GLU A 205 12.69 -5.21 -1.90
C GLU A 205 13.31 -3.85 -1.52
N ASN A 206 13.97 -3.79 -0.37
CA ASN A 206 14.54 -2.56 0.20
C ASN A 206 13.51 -1.48 0.60
N TYR A 207 12.22 -1.83 0.75
CA TYR A 207 11.22 -0.91 1.26
C TYR A 207 11.61 -0.34 2.63
N LYS A 208 11.48 0.99 2.75
CA LYS A 208 11.80 1.74 3.96
C LYS A 208 10.52 2.35 4.51
N GLN A 209 10.02 1.80 5.62
CA GLN A 209 8.77 2.26 6.24
C GLN A 209 8.81 3.75 6.62
N GLU A 210 10.00 4.32 6.82
CA GLU A 210 10.19 5.73 7.15
C GLU A 210 9.83 6.68 5.99
N SER A 211 9.77 6.16 4.75
CA SER A 211 9.41 6.96 3.58
C SER A 211 7.94 7.39 3.57
N LEU A 212 7.07 6.68 4.29
CA LEU A 212 5.63 6.91 4.28
C LEU A 212 5.15 7.87 5.39
N PRO A 213 4.01 8.55 5.19
CA PRO A 213 3.24 9.17 6.26
C PRO A 213 2.87 8.15 7.35
N LEU A 214 2.71 8.60 8.60
CA LEU A 214 2.52 7.72 9.76
C LEU A 214 1.28 6.82 9.61
N ASP A 215 0.18 7.40 9.17
CA ASP A 215 -1.13 6.77 8.97
C ASP A 215 -1.18 5.85 7.74
N ALA A 216 -0.26 6.01 6.79
CA ALA A 216 -0.12 5.09 5.66
C ALA A 216 0.61 3.79 6.03
N LYS A 217 1.33 3.75 7.15
CA LYS A 217 2.11 2.57 7.57
C LYS A 217 1.22 1.37 7.86
N ASP A 218 0.12 1.58 8.57
CA ASP A 218 -0.83 0.51 8.90
C ASP A 218 -1.50 -0.02 7.63
N GLN A 219 -1.79 0.86 6.67
CA GLN A 219 -2.37 0.46 5.39
C GLN A 219 -1.38 -0.35 4.55
N MET A 220 -0.11 0.08 4.50
CA MET A 220 0.93 -0.71 3.87
C MET A 220 1.04 -2.09 4.53
N TYR A 221 0.98 -2.17 5.86
CA TYR A 221 1.05 -3.46 6.55
C TYR A 221 -0.16 -4.35 6.24
N THR A 222 -1.39 -3.81 6.24
CA THR A 222 -2.60 -4.51 5.80
C THR A 222 -2.44 -5.08 4.39
N ALA A 223 -1.90 -4.28 3.46
CA ALA A 223 -1.64 -4.73 2.10
C ALA A 223 -0.60 -5.86 2.05
N ILE A 224 0.51 -5.72 2.77
CA ILE A 224 1.57 -6.73 2.86
C ILE A 224 0.98 -8.07 3.34
N LEU A 225 0.17 -8.07 4.41
CA LEU A 225 -0.46 -9.29 4.92
C LEU A 225 -1.35 -9.96 3.87
N ALA A 226 -2.20 -9.18 3.19
CA ALA A 226 -3.06 -9.71 2.13
C ALA A 226 -2.25 -10.27 0.95
N LEU A 227 -1.16 -9.60 0.56
CA LEU A 227 -0.28 -10.05 -0.52
C LEU A 227 0.47 -11.33 -0.15
N ILE A 228 0.98 -11.43 1.08
CA ILE A 228 1.65 -12.62 1.61
C ILE A 228 0.68 -13.80 1.58
N GLN A 229 -0.52 -13.62 2.15
CA GLN A 229 -1.53 -14.67 2.18
C GLN A 229 -1.91 -15.11 0.77
N HIS A 230 -2.24 -14.17 -0.12
CA HIS A 230 -2.60 -14.49 -1.50
C HIS A 230 -1.47 -15.23 -2.23
N ASN A 231 -0.23 -14.74 -2.18
CA ASN A 231 0.89 -15.37 -2.88
C ASN A 231 1.21 -16.78 -2.32
N ALA A 232 1.22 -16.94 -1.00
CA ALA A 232 1.53 -18.21 -0.34
C ALA A 232 0.49 -19.29 -0.66
N PHE A 233 -0.81 -18.96 -0.56
CA PHE A 233 -1.90 -19.92 -0.84
C PHE A 233 -2.02 -20.26 -2.34
N GLN A 234 -1.47 -19.43 -3.23
CA GLN A 234 -1.28 -19.74 -4.65
C GLN A 234 -0.02 -20.59 -4.94
N MET A 235 0.63 -21.12 -3.91
CA MET A 235 1.85 -21.93 -4.00
C MET A 235 3.03 -21.20 -4.67
N LYS A 236 3.05 -19.87 -4.54
CA LYS A 236 4.15 -19.01 -4.97
C LYS A 236 5.02 -18.63 -3.77
N PHE A 237 6.21 -18.10 -4.04
CA PHE A 237 7.23 -17.90 -3.00
C PHE A 237 7.85 -16.49 -3.00
N GLU A 238 7.26 -15.54 -3.72
CA GLU A 238 7.71 -14.14 -3.68
C GLU A 238 7.42 -13.51 -2.31
N TRP A 239 6.42 -14.03 -1.58
CA TRP A 239 6.09 -13.53 -0.24
C TRP A 239 7.25 -13.63 0.75
N LEU A 240 8.21 -14.53 0.52
CA LEU A 240 9.41 -14.69 1.35
C LEU A 240 10.26 -13.40 1.43
N ILE A 241 10.07 -12.47 0.49
CA ILE A 241 10.69 -11.14 0.54
C ILE A 241 10.40 -10.39 1.84
N ILE A 242 9.29 -10.70 2.52
CA ILE A 242 8.93 -10.09 3.80
C ILE A 242 10.05 -10.23 4.83
N PHE A 243 10.78 -11.34 4.84
CA PHE A 243 11.87 -11.55 5.80
C PHE A 243 12.99 -10.50 5.67
N SER A 244 13.19 -9.94 4.47
CA SER A 244 14.18 -8.88 4.26
C SER A 244 13.82 -7.54 4.91
N ILE A 245 12.53 -7.31 5.20
CA ILE A 245 11.99 -6.05 5.75
C ILE A 245 11.24 -6.23 7.08
N ALA A 246 11.01 -7.47 7.52
CA ALA A 246 10.16 -7.82 8.67
C ALA A 246 10.59 -7.13 9.97
N THR A 247 11.89 -7.00 10.22
CA THR A 247 12.41 -6.31 11.41
C THR A 247 11.92 -4.86 11.54
N LYS A 248 11.52 -4.24 10.43
CA LYS A 248 10.92 -2.90 10.41
C LYS A 248 9.40 -2.95 10.40
N VAL A 249 8.81 -3.75 9.51
CA VAL A 249 7.36 -3.71 9.23
C VAL A 249 6.51 -4.63 10.12
N ASP A 250 7.09 -5.73 10.61
CA ASP A 250 6.46 -6.71 11.49
C ASP A 250 7.52 -7.36 12.40
N PRO A 251 8.03 -6.62 13.41
CA PRO A 251 9.18 -7.06 14.20
C PRO A 251 8.96 -8.36 14.98
N ASN A 252 7.70 -8.73 15.19
CA ASN A 252 7.30 -9.95 15.89
C ASN A 252 6.93 -11.09 14.94
N TYR A 253 7.05 -10.90 13.62
CA TYR A 253 6.77 -11.91 12.59
C TYR A 253 5.34 -12.47 12.67
N THR A 254 4.39 -11.61 13.05
CA THR A 254 2.99 -11.97 13.23
C THR A 254 2.29 -12.40 11.93
N PHE A 255 2.83 -12.05 10.75
CA PHE A 255 2.32 -12.49 9.45
C PHE A 255 2.18 -14.01 9.34
N ILE A 256 3.02 -14.78 10.05
CA ILE A 256 2.97 -16.25 10.06
C ILE A 256 1.62 -16.78 10.57
N ASN A 257 0.95 -16.04 11.45
CA ASN A 257 -0.37 -16.43 11.95
C ASN A 257 -1.41 -16.51 10.82
N HIS A 258 -1.24 -15.74 9.75
CA HIS A 258 -2.09 -15.75 8.55
C HIS A 258 -1.78 -16.93 7.61
N LEU A 259 -0.71 -17.69 7.87
CA LEU A 259 -0.25 -18.81 7.06
C LEU A 259 -0.44 -20.18 7.75
N LYS A 260 -1.14 -20.24 8.90
CA LYS A 260 -1.36 -21.51 9.64
C LYS A 260 -2.10 -22.59 8.84
N GLY A 261 -2.92 -22.18 7.86
CA GLY A 261 -3.65 -23.09 6.98
C GLY A 261 -2.86 -23.57 5.75
N LEU A 262 -1.63 -23.08 5.55
CA LEU A 262 -0.84 -23.36 4.35
C LEU A 262 -0.37 -24.82 4.33
N LYS A 263 -0.55 -25.49 3.19
CA LYS A 263 -0.10 -26.87 2.97
C LYS A 263 0.55 -27.00 1.60
N TYR A 264 1.80 -27.43 1.57
CA TYR A 264 2.55 -27.64 0.34
C TYR A 264 2.45 -29.08 -0.16
N SER A 265 2.47 -29.26 -1.49
CA SER A 265 2.83 -30.54 -2.11
C SER A 265 4.31 -30.84 -1.87
N ASN A 266 4.74 -32.10 -2.05
CA ASN A 266 6.16 -32.48 -1.95
C ASN A 266 7.09 -31.61 -2.82
N GLU A 267 6.66 -31.31 -4.05
CA GLU A 267 7.42 -30.46 -4.98
C GLU A 267 7.56 -29.02 -4.45
N ASN A 268 6.44 -28.43 -4.00
CA ASN A 268 6.45 -27.06 -3.48
C ASN A 268 7.18 -26.95 -2.14
N LEU A 269 7.11 -27.98 -1.28
CA LEU A 269 7.86 -28.03 -0.04
C LEU A 269 9.37 -28.07 -0.30
N THR A 270 9.80 -28.83 -1.32
CA THR A 270 11.22 -28.85 -1.73
C THR A 270 11.67 -27.47 -2.21
N LYS A 271 10.87 -26.79 -3.04
CA LYS A 271 11.16 -25.42 -3.50
C LYS A 271 11.18 -24.41 -2.34
N PHE A 272 10.26 -24.54 -1.40
CA PHE A 272 10.20 -23.71 -0.19
C PHE A 272 11.49 -23.86 0.63
N ILE A 273 11.92 -25.09 0.91
CA ILE A 273 13.14 -25.37 1.68
C ILE A 273 14.37 -24.73 1.04
N GLU A 274 14.53 -24.86 -0.28
CA GLU A 274 15.64 -24.24 -1.01
C GLU A 274 15.62 -22.70 -0.88
N ARG A 275 14.45 -22.06 -1.00
CA ARG A 275 14.35 -20.59 -0.82
C ARG A 275 14.58 -20.17 0.63
N CYS A 276 14.16 -20.97 1.61
CA CYS A 276 14.37 -20.67 3.04
C CYS A 276 15.84 -20.67 3.45
N LYS A 277 16.73 -21.39 2.73
CA LYS A 277 18.18 -21.31 2.97
C LYS A 277 18.72 -19.89 2.80
N ILE A 278 18.17 -19.13 1.85
CA ILE A 278 18.52 -17.71 1.62
C ILE A 278 18.02 -16.84 2.77
N ILE A 279 16.89 -17.22 3.38
CA ILE A 279 16.26 -16.46 4.46
C ILE A 279 17.06 -16.52 5.75
N LYS A 280 17.91 -17.53 5.92
CA LYS A 280 18.78 -17.68 7.09
C LYS A 280 19.58 -16.41 7.40
N THR A 281 20.03 -15.67 6.39
CA THR A 281 20.78 -14.42 6.60
C THR A 281 19.93 -13.30 7.20
N TYR A 282 18.62 -13.32 6.99
CA TYR A 282 17.69 -12.34 7.53
C TYR A 282 17.19 -12.72 8.94
N THR A 283 17.41 -13.98 9.37
CA THR A 283 16.94 -14.47 10.66
C THR A 283 17.97 -14.43 11.79
N GLU A 284 19.23 -14.06 11.49
CA GLU A 284 20.35 -14.08 12.45
C GLU A 284 20.14 -13.15 13.67
N ASN A 285 19.40 -12.05 13.52
CA ASN A 285 19.19 -11.05 14.58
C ASN A 285 17.74 -11.00 15.09
N ILE A 286 16.95 -12.06 14.87
CA ILE A 286 15.57 -12.14 15.36
C ILE A 286 15.56 -12.42 16.85
N LYS A 287 14.59 -11.84 17.57
CA LYS A 287 14.32 -12.18 18.98
C LYS A 287 14.01 -13.68 19.11
N LEU A 288 14.55 -14.33 20.15
CA LEU A 288 14.38 -15.77 20.38
C LEU A 288 12.93 -16.23 20.27
N GLU A 289 11.99 -15.51 20.88
CA GLU A 289 10.56 -15.83 20.86
C GLU A 289 10.00 -15.90 19.43
N SER A 290 10.21 -14.85 18.62
CA SER A 290 9.75 -14.82 17.23
C SER A 290 10.45 -15.88 16.38
N TYR A 291 11.74 -16.12 16.60
CA TYR A 291 12.46 -17.19 15.90
C TYR A 291 11.86 -18.56 16.20
N VAL A 292 11.54 -18.84 17.46
CA VAL A 292 10.90 -20.09 17.89
C VAL A 292 9.53 -20.28 17.22
N GLU A 293 8.73 -19.21 17.09
CA GLU A 293 7.45 -19.29 16.38
C GLU A 293 7.62 -19.60 14.89
N ILE A 294 8.56 -18.93 14.21
CA ILE A 294 8.90 -19.20 12.80
C ILE A 294 9.38 -20.65 12.63
N ALA A 295 10.23 -21.14 13.54
CA ALA A 295 10.76 -22.50 13.50
C ALA A 295 9.65 -23.54 13.68
N LYS A 296 8.79 -23.38 14.71
CA LYS A 296 7.65 -24.27 14.95
C LYS A 296 6.70 -24.31 13.75
N TRP A 297 6.37 -23.14 13.19
CA TRP A 297 5.53 -23.06 12.00
C TRP A 297 6.17 -23.77 10.80
N SER A 298 7.47 -23.56 10.56
CA SER A 298 8.20 -24.20 9.45
C SER A 298 8.20 -25.73 9.57
N LEU A 299 8.39 -26.26 10.79
CA LEU A 299 8.31 -27.70 11.05
C LEU A 299 6.90 -28.25 10.80
N GLN A 300 5.85 -27.49 11.14
CA GLN A 300 4.45 -27.87 10.92
C GLN A 300 4.05 -27.91 9.43
N LEU A 301 4.79 -27.24 8.54
CA LEU A 301 4.57 -27.35 7.09
C LEU A 301 5.02 -28.70 6.51
N CYS A 302 5.87 -29.43 7.23
CA CYS A 302 6.39 -30.71 6.77
C CYS A 302 5.35 -31.81 6.93
N HIS A 303 5.09 -32.54 5.85
CA HIS A 303 4.20 -33.71 5.81
C HIS A 303 4.94 -35.01 5.46
N ASN A 304 6.28 -34.98 5.49
CA ASN A 304 7.13 -36.15 5.35
C ASN A 304 8.44 -35.96 6.15
N ILE A 305 9.04 -37.07 6.58
CA ILE A 305 10.25 -37.09 7.42
C ILE A 305 11.45 -36.46 6.70
N ASP A 306 11.62 -36.72 5.40
CA ASP A 306 12.76 -36.20 4.64
C ASP A 306 12.79 -34.65 4.63
N SER A 307 11.63 -34.04 4.43
CA SER A 307 11.49 -32.58 4.43
C SER A 307 11.64 -32.00 5.82
N LEU A 308 11.12 -32.70 6.84
CA LEU A 308 11.28 -32.33 8.25
C LEU A 308 12.77 -32.31 8.64
N LEU A 309 13.51 -33.35 8.27
CA LEU A 309 14.95 -33.43 8.50
C LEU A 309 15.74 -32.37 7.72
N LYS A 310 15.32 -32.03 6.49
CA LYS A 310 15.95 -30.95 5.71
C LYS A 310 15.70 -29.57 6.33
N ILE A 311 14.46 -29.24 6.73
CA ILE A 311 14.18 -27.99 7.43
C ILE A 311 15.00 -27.91 8.71
N TRP A 312 14.98 -28.99 9.50
CA TRP A 312 15.75 -29.06 10.73
C TRP A 312 17.23 -28.79 10.46
N ASN A 313 17.92 -29.63 9.70
CA ASN A 313 19.38 -29.56 9.55
C ASN A 313 19.89 -28.40 8.68
N ASP A 314 19.16 -28.02 7.63
CA ASP A 314 19.68 -27.09 6.61
C ASP A 314 19.16 -25.66 6.78
N VAL A 315 17.96 -25.48 7.36
CA VAL A 315 17.29 -24.18 7.45
C VAL A 315 17.37 -23.59 8.86
N LEU A 316 17.08 -24.40 9.89
CA LEU A 316 17.06 -23.91 11.26
C LEU A 316 18.49 -23.67 11.80
N VAL A 317 18.64 -22.59 12.56
CA VAL A 317 19.79 -22.31 13.42
C VAL A 317 19.72 -23.21 14.65
N HIS A 318 20.83 -23.88 14.95
CA HIS A 318 20.98 -24.78 16.08
C HIS A 318 21.92 -24.23 17.14
N ASN A 319 21.42 -24.18 18.37
CA ASN A 319 22.22 -24.13 19.58
C ASN A 319 21.39 -24.68 20.74
N ASN A 320 22.06 -25.04 21.83
CA ASN A 320 21.41 -25.70 22.97
C ASN A 320 20.24 -24.90 23.58
N GLU A 321 20.25 -23.56 23.51
CA GLU A 321 19.17 -22.71 24.04
C GLU A 321 17.98 -22.68 23.08
N ILE A 322 18.26 -22.49 21.80
CA ILE A 322 17.28 -22.41 20.71
C ILE A 322 16.56 -23.75 20.56
N ASP A 323 17.31 -24.84 20.41
CA ASP A 323 16.73 -26.13 20.06
C ASP A 323 15.75 -26.63 21.13
N CYS A 324 16.05 -26.41 22.41
CA CYS A 324 15.16 -26.78 23.52
C CYS A 324 13.76 -26.17 23.42
N ASN A 325 13.60 -25.01 22.77
CA ASN A 325 12.32 -24.31 22.68
C ASN A 325 11.34 -24.88 21.65
N PHE A 326 11.82 -25.64 20.67
CA PHE A 326 10.97 -26.26 19.64
C PHE A 326 11.29 -27.74 19.35
N PHE A 327 12.20 -28.35 20.13
CA PHE A 327 12.50 -29.79 20.05
C PHE A 327 11.24 -30.65 20.21
N GLU A 328 10.38 -30.32 21.18
CA GLU A 328 9.11 -31.02 21.38
C GLU A 328 8.22 -31.00 20.13
N CYS A 329 8.22 -29.87 19.41
CA CYS A 329 7.47 -29.74 18.17
C CYS A 329 8.04 -30.66 17.07
N PHE A 330 9.37 -30.69 16.92
CA PHE A 330 10.04 -31.57 15.96
C PHE A 330 9.77 -33.06 16.25
N ILE A 331 9.92 -33.49 17.50
CA ILE A 331 9.66 -34.87 17.93
C ILE A 331 8.18 -35.24 17.71
N GLY A 332 7.28 -34.31 18.04
CA GLY A 332 5.84 -34.47 17.78
C GLY A 332 5.54 -34.69 16.30
N GLN A 333 6.25 -33.98 15.40
CA GLN A 333 6.13 -34.20 13.95
C GLN A 333 6.70 -35.55 13.52
N ILE A 334 7.86 -36.01 14.02
CA ILE A 334 8.36 -37.35 13.64
C ILE A 334 7.36 -38.45 14.05
N ARG A 335 6.81 -38.33 15.25
CA ARG A 335 5.83 -39.28 15.80
C ARG A 335 4.52 -39.29 15.02
N SER A 336 4.03 -38.13 14.59
CA SER A 336 2.78 -38.05 13.80
C SER A 336 2.90 -38.78 12.46
N HIS A 337 4.12 -38.95 11.94
CA HIS A 337 4.42 -39.72 10.73
C HIS A 337 4.77 -41.20 11.01
N GLY A 338 4.81 -41.62 12.29
CA GLY A 338 4.98 -43.02 12.69
C GLY A 338 6.39 -43.59 12.55
N ASP A 339 7.42 -42.77 12.38
CA ASP A 339 8.79 -43.24 12.09
C ASP A 339 9.68 -43.30 13.34
N ALA A 340 9.57 -44.41 14.08
CA ALA A 340 10.40 -44.67 15.26
C ALA A 340 11.89 -44.85 14.93
N VAL A 341 12.21 -45.31 13.71
CA VAL A 341 13.59 -45.54 13.27
C VAL A 341 14.28 -44.20 13.01
N ALA A 342 13.62 -43.28 12.28
CA ALA A 342 14.13 -41.94 12.08
C ALA A 342 14.35 -41.20 13.41
N LEU A 343 13.41 -41.37 14.35
CA LEU A 343 13.54 -40.80 15.69
C LEU A 343 14.79 -41.31 16.42
N GLU A 344 15.02 -42.62 16.39
CA GLU A 344 16.17 -43.24 17.04
C GLU A 344 17.49 -42.86 16.35
N CYS A 345 17.54 -42.89 15.03
CA CYS A 345 18.70 -42.48 14.24
C CYS A 345 19.09 -41.03 14.54
N TYR A 346 18.11 -40.12 14.60
CA TYR A 346 18.35 -38.73 14.95
C TYR A 346 18.74 -38.57 16.43
N PHE A 347 18.05 -39.23 17.36
CA PHE A 347 18.43 -39.15 18.76
C PHE A 347 19.87 -39.61 18.99
N ARG A 348 20.35 -40.62 18.24
CA ARG A 348 21.73 -41.11 18.29
C ARG A 348 22.76 -40.14 17.70
N SER A 349 22.39 -39.26 16.77
CA SER A 349 23.31 -38.28 16.17
C SER A 349 23.59 -37.07 17.06
N LEU A 350 22.74 -36.83 18.07
CA LEU A 350 22.89 -35.74 19.03
C LEU A 350 24.08 -35.96 19.99
N SER A 351 24.68 -34.85 20.44
CA SER A 351 25.75 -34.88 21.45
C SER A 351 25.24 -35.53 22.75
N LYS A 352 26.13 -36.13 23.55
CA LYS A 352 25.74 -36.82 24.80
C LYS A 352 25.02 -35.87 25.78
N ASP A 353 25.58 -34.68 25.96
CA ASP A 353 25.01 -33.64 26.83
C ASP A 353 23.60 -33.22 26.38
N TYR A 354 23.41 -33.08 25.07
CA TYR A 354 22.11 -32.74 24.51
C TYR A 354 21.10 -33.89 24.64
N ARG A 355 21.53 -35.14 24.38
CA ARG A 355 20.71 -36.35 24.59
C ARG A 355 20.20 -36.45 26.02
N ASP A 356 21.05 -36.17 27.02
CA ASP A 356 20.66 -36.26 28.42
C ASP A 356 19.56 -35.23 28.75
N ARG A 357 19.67 -34.00 28.21
CA ARG A 357 18.68 -32.92 28.39
C ARG A 357 17.34 -33.21 27.72
N VAL A 358 17.33 -33.79 26.52
CA VAL A 358 16.09 -34.08 25.78
C VAL A 358 15.56 -35.50 26.00
N SER A 359 16.30 -36.36 26.73
CA SER A 359 15.89 -37.73 27.04
C SER A 359 14.55 -37.80 27.77
N GLY A 360 14.26 -36.82 28.64
CA GLY A 360 12.97 -36.72 29.32
C GLY A 360 11.80 -36.46 28.36
N ILE A 361 12.02 -35.63 27.33
CA ILE A 361 11.03 -35.32 26.29
C ILE A 361 10.74 -36.55 25.43
N VAL A 362 11.79 -37.30 25.09
CA VAL A 362 11.67 -38.52 24.27
C VAL A 362 11.08 -39.69 25.07
N ARG A 363 11.31 -39.77 26.40
CA ARG A 363 10.85 -40.85 27.28
C ARG A 363 9.46 -40.63 27.91
N ASN A 364 9.00 -39.40 28.10
CA ASN A 364 7.75 -39.10 28.84
C ASN A 364 6.45 -39.21 28.02
N GLN A 365 6.47 -39.71 26.79
CA GLN A 365 5.28 -39.96 25.97
C GLN A 365 5.50 -41.12 25.02
#